data_AF-A0A498RDE9-F1
#
_entry.id   AF-A0A498RDE9-F1
#
_cell.length_a   1.000
_cell.length_b   1.000
_cell.length_c   1.000
_cell.angle_alpha   90.00
_cell.angle_beta   90.00
_cell.angle_gamma   90.00
#
_symmetry.space_group_name_H-M   'P 1'
#
loop_
_entity.id
_entity.type
_entity.pdbx_description
1 polymer ?
#
loop_
_entity_poly.entity_id
_entity_poly.type
_entity_poly.pdbx_seq_one_letter_code
_entity_poly.pdbx_strand_id
1 'polypeptide(L)'
;MHTKNLLVGGTISILLKKIALVVLLVMLIFTGGCTSSDNAKFEPRVSLSEVNGLSDTDVVNRLFILYLDHFKEKSIFNGEKIVAYKDVKARKVPHVNGYGDLYSVSYSVQETFWGSYWEAGNGHIAEDSWILGKSFVVELTKENGEAKLRIIGTGL
;
A
#
# COMPACT_ATOMS: atom_id res chain seq x y z
N MET A 1 -38.21 12.75 -52.17
CA MET A 1 -38.18 12.16 -50.81
C MET A 1 -36.86 11.41 -50.62
N HIS A 2 -35.74 12.11 -50.37
CA HIS A 2 -34.42 11.46 -50.25
C HIS A 2 -33.40 12.35 -49.48
N THR A 3 -33.64 12.60 -48.19
CA THR A 3 -32.73 13.39 -47.33
C THR A 3 -32.80 12.93 -45.87
N LYS A 4 -32.79 11.62 -45.59
CA LYS A 4 -32.75 11.10 -44.21
C LYS A 4 -31.52 10.22 -43.89
N ASN A 5 -30.73 9.81 -44.89
CA ASN A 5 -29.65 8.82 -44.66
C ASN A 5 -28.27 9.43 -44.34
N LEU A 6 -28.03 10.72 -44.65
CA LEU A 6 -26.72 11.37 -44.43
C LEU A 6 -26.51 11.85 -42.99
N LEU A 7 -27.56 12.30 -42.30
CA LEU A 7 -27.46 12.82 -40.93
C LEU A 7 -27.25 11.72 -39.87
N VAL A 8 -27.82 10.53 -40.11
CA VAL A 8 -27.73 9.39 -39.18
C VAL A 8 -26.34 8.73 -39.24
N GLY A 9 -25.73 8.63 -40.43
CA GLY A 9 -24.37 8.08 -40.57
C GLY A 9 -23.29 8.96 -39.94
N GLY A 10 -23.44 10.29 -40.01
CA GLY A 10 -22.50 11.25 -39.41
C GLY A 10 -22.50 11.22 -37.88
N THR A 11 -23.68 11.16 -37.25
CA THR A 11 -23.81 11.11 -35.79
C THR A 11 -23.31 9.78 -35.22
N ILE A 12 -23.59 8.66 -35.87
CA ILE A 12 -23.06 7.33 -35.48
C ILE A 12 -21.53 7.31 -35.59
N SER A 13 -20.95 7.87 -36.65
CA SER A 13 -19.49 7.96 -36.82
C SER A 13 -18.82 8.82 -35.74
N ILE A 14 -19.41 9.96 -35.38
CA ILE A 14 -18.93 10.83 -34.30
C ILE A 14 -19.02 10.11 -32.94
N LEU A 15 -20.11 9.40 -32.68
CA LEU A 15 -20.30 8.64 -31.45
C LEU A 15 -19.26 7.51 -31.32
N LEU A 16 -19.02 6.75 -32.39
CA LEU A 16 -18.01 5.69 -32.43
C LEU A 16 -16.60 6.24 -32.16
N LYS A 17 -16.24 7.38 -32.75
CA LYS A 17 -14.94 8.04 -32.49
C LYS A 17 -14.78 8.48 -31.04
N LYS A 18 -15.85 8.99 -30.41
CA LYS A 18 -15.84 9.36 -28.99
C LYS A 18 -15.69 8.15 -28.09
N ILE A 19 -16.40 7.06 -28.38
CA ILE A 19 -16.27 5.79 -27.63
C ILE A 19 -14.85 5.24 -27.78
N ALA A 20 -14.31 5.20 -29.00
CA ALA A 20 -12.95 4.76 -29.25
C ALA A 20 -11.91 5.62 -28.51
N LEU A 21 -12.12 6.94 -28.43
CA LEU A 21 -11.26 7.84 -27.67
C LEU A 21 -11.32 7.57 -26.16
N VAL A 22 -12.52 7.31 -25.61
CA VAL A 22 -12.68 6.95 -24.20
C VAL A 22 -12.02 5.61 -23.90
N VAL A 23 -12.21 4.60 -24.76
CA VAL A 23 -11.56 3.29 -24.62
C VAL A 23 -10.03 3.42 -24.73
N LEU A 24 -9.52 4.26 -25.63
CA LEU A 24 -8.09 4.54 -25.75
C LEU A 24 -7.55 5.26 -24.51
N LEU A 25 -8.28 6.23 -23.96
CA LEU A 25 -7.90 6.92 -22.74
C LEU A 25 -7.84 5.96 -21.54
N VAL A 26 -8.85 5.08 -21.43
CA VAL A 26 -8.92 4.03 -20.42
C VAL A 26 -7.77 3.04 -20.57
N MET A 27 -7.48 2.59 -21.81
CA MET A 27 -6.35 1.70 -22.10
C MET A 27 -5.01 2.36 -21.77
N LEU A 28 -4.82 3.65 -22.08
CA LEU A 28 -3.60 4.39 -21.74
C LEU A 28 -3.40 4.49 -20.22
N ILE A 29 -4.48 4.66 -19.46
CA ILE A 29 -4.46 4.61 -17.99
C ILE A 29 -4.05 3.20 -17.51
N PHE A 30 -4.56 2.13 -18.14
CA PHE A 30 -4.21 0.75 -17.79
C PHE A 30 -2.78 0.35 -18.19
N THR A 31 -2.25 0.84 -19.30
CA THR A 31 -0.89 0.49 -19.76
C THR A 31 0.23 1.23 -19.02
N GLY A 32 -0.08 2.32 -18.31
CA GLY A 32 0.90 3.10 -17.54
C GLY A 32 1.27 2.51 -16.17
N GLY A 33 0.62 1.41 -15.76
CA GLY A 33 0.74 0.85 -14.40
C GLY A 33 1.88 -0.15 -14.18
N CYS A 34 2.71 -0.45 -15.20
CA CYS A 34 3.91 -1.27 -14.98
C CYS A 34 5.08 -0.36 -14.55
N THR A 35 4.88 0.41 -13.47
CA THR A 35 6.01 0.99 -12.76
C THR A 35 6.68 -0.14 -12.01
N SER A 36 7.94 -0.44 -12.35
CA SER A 36 8.82 -1.24 -11.51
C SER A 36 8.58 -0.87 -10.05
N SER A 37 8.21 -1.86 -9.24
CA SER A 37 7.89 -1.61 -7.84
C SER A 37 9.12 -1.03 -7.15
N ASP A 38 9.08 0.24 -6.73
CA ASP A 38 10.14 0.92 -5.98
C ASP A 38 10.33 0.37 -4.54
N ASN A 39 9.78 -0.83 -4.29
CA ASN A 39 9.38 -1.34 -2.99
C ASN A 39 10.54 -1.85 -2.14
N ALA A 40 11.74 -1.90 -2.69
CA ALA A 40 12.88 -2.41 -1.94
C ALA A 40 13.36 -1.46 -0.82
N LYS A 41 12.82 -0.24 -0.64
CA LYS A 41 13.51 0.78 0.16
C LYS A 41 12.67 1.78 1.00
N PHE A 42 11.35 1.66 1.14
CA PHE A 42 10.68 2.56 2.09
C PHE A 42 10.98 2.11 3.53
N GLU A 43 11.94 2.79 4.15
CA GLU A 43 12.34 2.62 5.54
C GLU A 43 11.79 3.82 6.32
N PRO A 44 10.72 3.66 7.12
CA PRO A 44 10.18 4.74 7.94
C PRO A 44 11.23 5.26 8.91
N ARG A 45 11.27 6.59 9.09
CA ARG A 45 12.18 7.27 10.01
C ARG A 45 11.48 8.41 10.72
N VAL A 46 11.86 8.68 11.96
CA VAL A 46 11.44 9.85 12.75
C VAL A 46 12.61 10.36 13.59
N SER A 47 12.65 11.66 13.88
CA SER A 47 13.66 12.19 14.78
C SER A 47 13.47 11.64 16.20
N LEU A 48 14.55 11.31 16.90
CA LEU A 48 14.50 10.93 18.33
C LEU A 48 13.90 12.03 19.21
N SER A 49 13.99 13.29 18.78
CA SER A 49 13.34 14.40 19.48
C SER A 49 11.81 14.34 19.41
N GLU A 50 11.25 13.86 18.29
CA GLU A 50 9.79 13.75 18.08
C GLU A 50 9.14 12.56 18.82
N VAL A 51 9.96 11.59 19.23
CA VAL A 51 9.53 10.39 19.95
C VAL A 51 10.13 10.32 21.36
N ASN A 52 10.68 11.43 21.84
CA ASN A 52 11.24 11.51 23.17
C ASN A 52 10.18 11.19 24.23
N GLY A 53 10.52 10.31 25.17
CA GLY A 53 9.60 9.85 26.23
C GLY A 53 8.60 8.78 25.81
N LEU A 54 8.55 8.36 24.53
CA LEU A 54 7.76 7.21 24.10
C LEU A 54 8.46 5.89 24.44
N SER A 55 7.67 4.85 24.71
CA SER A 55 8.21 3.49 24.80
C SER A 55 8.64 3.01 23.41
N ASP A 56 9.61 2.10 23.33
CA ASP A 56 10.04 1.56 22.03
C ASP A 56 8.91 0.92 21.24
N THR A 57 7.94 0.31 21.94
CA THR A 57 6.76 -0.27 21.30
C THR A 57 5.88 0.80 20.65
N ASP A 58 5.74 1.97 21.29
CA ASP A 58 5.02 3.11 20.72
C ASP A 58 5.78 3.73 19.55
N VAL A 59 7.11 3.79 19.63
CA VAL A 59 7.96 4.23 18.51
C VAL A 59 7.78 3.30 17.31
N VAL A 60 7.78 1.98 17.53
CA VAL A 60 7.55 0.99 16.46
C VAL A 60 6.15 1.14 15.87
N ASN A 61 5.11 1.28 16.69
CA ASN A 61 3.75 1.51 16.21
C ASN A 61 3.68 2.76 15.31
N ARG A 62 4.29 3.86 15.76
CA ARG A 62 4.30 5.12 15.00
C ARG A 62 5.06 4.98 13.67
N LEU A 63 6.23 4.37 13.67
CA LEU A 63 6.99 4.11 12.45
C LEU A 63 6.25 3.16 11.49
N PHE A 64 5.56 2.15 12.01
CA PHE A 64 4.79 1.22 11.20
C PHE A 64 3.51 1.87 10.62
N ILE A 65 2.92 2.82 11.33
CA ILE A 65 1.85 3.66 10.78
C ILE A 65 2.36 4.48 9.60
N LEU A 66 3.53 5.11 9.70
CA LEU A 66 4.15 5.82 8.56
C LEU A 66 4.41 4.89 7.37
N TYR A 67 4.81 3.64 7.63
CA TYR A 67 4.91 2.60 6.61
C TYR A 67 3.58 2.38 5.89
N LEU A 68 2.48 2.18 6.61
CA LEU A 68 1.16 1.94 6.01
C LEU A 68 0.60 3.19 5.31
N ASP A 69 0.81 4.38 5.89
CA ASP A 69 0.40 5.65 5.29
C ASP A 69 1.08 5.87 3.94
N HIS A 70 2.35 5.51 3.80
CA HIS A 70 3.05 5.54 2.51
C HIS A 70 2.29 4.77 1.41
N PHE A 71 1.76 3.57 1.72
CA PHE A 71 0.97 2.79 0.76
C PHE A 71 -0.44 3.34 0.58
N LYS A 72 -1.04 3.90 1.64
CA LYS A 72 -2.36 4.53 1.58
C LYS A 72 -2.34 5.77 0.69
N GLU A 73 -1.24 6.51 0.64
CA GLU A 73 -1.09 7.73 -0.15
C GLU A 73 -0.77 7.49 -1.63
N LYS A 74 -0.42 6.25 -2.02
CA LYS A 74 -0.17 5.91 -3.44
C LYS A 74 -1.38 6.18 -4.33
N SER A 75 -1.13 6.41 -5.62
CA SER A 75 -2.17 6.61 -6.64
C SER A 75 -3.15 5.43 -6.69
N ILE A 76 -4.42 5.68 -7.01
CA ILE A 76 -5.47 4.63 -7.12
C ILE A 76 -5.15 3.56 -8.17
N PHE A 77 -4.26 3.84 -9.10
CA PHE A 77 -3.80 2.90 -10.13
C PHE A 77 -2.55 2.12 -9.73
N ASN A 78 -1.97 2.39 -8.55
CA ASN A 78 -0.83 1.64 -8.05
C ASN A 78 -1.32 0.36 -7.35
N GLY A 79 -0.82 -0.79 -7.77
CA GLY A 79 -1.25 -2.11 -7.26
C GLY A 79 -0.94 -2.35 -5.77
N GLU A 80 -0.05 -1.56 -5.16
CA GLU A 80 0.28 -1.63 -3.73
C GLU A 80 -0.59 -0.72 -2.87
N LYS A 81 -1.44 0.12 -3.49
CA LYS A 81 -2.27 1.04 -2.73
C LYS A 81 -3.20 0.25 -1.80
N ILE A 82 -3.21 0.66 -0.54
CA ILE A 82 -4.25 0.27 0.41
C ILE A 82 -5.30 1.38 0.53
N VAL A 83 -6.54 0.99 0.79
CA VAL A 83 -7.66 1.90 1.05
C VAL A 83 -7.62 2.34 2.52
N ALA A 84 -7.42 1.38 3.42
CA ALA A 84 -7.43 1.59 4.85
C ALA A 84 -6.55 0.56 5.57
N TYR A 85 -6.25 0.84 6.84
CA TYR A 85 -5.63 -0.11 7.75
C TYR A 85 -6.20 0.06 9.16
N LYS A 86 -6.05 -0.99 9.99
CA LYS A 86 -6.45 -1.00 11.40
C LYS A 86 -5.64 -2.01 12.21
N ASP A 87 -5.88 -2.05 13.52
CA ASP A 87 -5.35 -3.04 14.46
C ASP A 87 -3.81 -3.10 14.52
N VAL A 88 -3.13 -1.97 14.25
CA VAL A 88 -1.67 -1.87 14.32
C VAL A 88 -1.22 -2.00 15.77
N LYS A 89 -0.49 -3.06 16.07
CA LYS A 89 0.00 -3.32 17.42
C LYS A 89 1.34 -4.03 17.40
N ALA A 90 2.35 -3.37 17.96
CA ALA A 90 3.66 -3.91 18.21
C ALA A 90 3.72 -4.66 19.54
N ARG A 91 4.53 -5.72 19.57
CA ARG A 91 4.95 -6.43 20.79
C ARG A 91 6.44 -6.75 20.69
N LYS A 92 7.18 -6.57 21.78
CA LYS A 92 8.60 -6.96 21.82
C LYS A 92 8.72 -8.48 21.67
N VAL A 93 9.68 -8.92 20.87
CA VAL A 93 10.01 -10.33 20.63
C VAL A 93 11.24 -10.69 21.45
N PRO A 94 11.37 -11.94 21.94
CA PRO A 94 12.60 -12.38 22.59
C PRO A 94 13.82 -12.09 21.74
N HIS A 95 14.91 -11.70 22.40
CA HIS A 95 16.16 -11.39 21.71
C HIS A 95 16.65 -12.60 20.92
N VAL A 96 17.02 -12.38 19.66
CA VAL A 96 17.62 -13.39 18.78
C VAL A 96 19.04 -12.94 18.48
N ASN A 97 20.02 -13.77 18.82
CA ASN A 97 21.44 -13.46 18.61
C ASN A 97 21.70 -13.04 17.15
N GLY A 98 22.40 -11.91 16.97
CA GLY A 98 22.73 -11.36 15.66
C GLY A 98 21.72 -10.35 15.09
N TYR A 99 20.63 -10.07 15.81
CA TYR A 99 19.66 -9.01 15.46
C TYR A 99 19.55 -7.97 16.57
N GLY A 100 19.14 -6.75 16.22
CA GLY A 100 18.83 -5.68 17.17
C GLY A 100 17.56 -5.94 17.98
N ASP A 101 16.98 -4.88 18.55
CA ASP A 101 15.69 -4.98 19.25
C ASP A 101 14.57 -5.33 18.26
N LEU A 102 14.07 -6.57 18.36
CA LEU A 102 13.03 -7.09 17.48
C LEU A 102 11.62 -6.92 18.06
N TYR A 103 10.69 -6.64 17.16
CA TYR A 103 9.27 -6.49 17.46
C TYR A 103 8.45 -7.26 16.43
N SER A 104 7.32 -7.79 16.87
CA SER A 104 6.29 -8.33 16.00
C SER A 104 5.17 -7.30 15.94
N VAL A 105 4.80 -6.87 14.74
CA VAL A 105 3.72 -5.90 14.52
C VAL A 105 2.57 -6.63 13.84
N SER A 106 1.44 -6.74 14.53
CA SER A 106 0.19 -7.21 13.93
C SER A 106 -0.56 -6.03 13.32
N TYR A 107 -1.23 -6.25 12.19
CA TYR A 107 -2.00 -5.23 11.49
C TYR A 107 -3.01 -5.84 10.52
N SER A 108 -3.97 -5.05 10.08
CA SER A 108 -4.94 -5.41 9.05
C SER A 108 -4.97 -4.32 7.98
N VAL A 109 -5.10 -4.70 6.70
CA VAL A 109 -5.17 -3.77 5.57
C VAL A 109 -6.39 -4.05 4.71
N GLN A 110 -6.91 -3.02 4.07
CA GLN A 110 -7.94 -3.14 3.04
C GLN A 110 -7.32 -2.80 1.70
N GLU A 111 -7.38 -3.74 0.77
CA GLU A 111 -6.87 -3.54 -0.59
C GLU A 111 -7.86 -2.76 -1.46
N THR A 112 -7.35 -2.25 -2.58
CA THR A 112 -8.20 -1.77 -3.66
C THR A 112 -8.74 -2.94 -4.48
N PHE A 113 -9.83 -2.73 -5.22
CA PHE A 113 -10.43 -3.76 -6.08
C PHE A 113 -9.47 -4.34 -7.14
N TRP A 114 -8.46 -3.57 -7.56
CA TRP A 114 -7.45 -3.99 -8.54
C TRP A 114 -6.12 -4.38 -7.90
N GLY A 115 -6.01 -4.31 -6.56
CA GLY A 115 -4.80 -4.63 -5.83
C GLY A 115 -4.53 -6.12 -5.89
N SER A 116 -3.31 -6.48 -6.25
CA SER A 116 -2.82 -7.87 -6.19
C SER A 116 -1.49 -7.98 -5.43
N TYR A 117 -1.11 -6.91 -4.71
CA TYR A 117 0.18 -6.81 -4.07
C TYR A 117 0.16 -7.37 -2.65
N TRP A 118 -0.91 -7.11 -1.88
CA TRP A 118 -0.99 -7.58 -0.51
C TRP A 118 -1.56 -8.99 -0.51
N GLU A 119 -0.68 -9.97 -0.40
CA GLU A 119 -1.12 -11.34 -0.20
C GLU A 119 -1.51 -11.55 1.28
N ALA A 120 -2.43 -12.48 1.55
CA ALA A 120 -2.81 -12.80 2.92
C ALA A 120 -1.59 -13.26 3.75
N GLY A 121 -0.76 -14.15 3.19
CA GLY A 121 0.41 -14.71 3.88
C GLY A 121 0.01 -15.35 5.20
N ASN A 122 0.45 -14.75 6.31
CA ASN A 122 0.11 -15.15 7.68
C ASN A 122 -1.21 -14.53 8.23
N GLY A 123 -1.89 -13.71 7.45
CA GLY A 123 -3.23 -13.21 7.74
C GLY A 123 -4.32 -14.05 7.06
N HIS A 124 -5.54 -13.53 7.05
CA HIS A 124 -6.66 -14.14 6.34
C HIS A 124 -7.48 -13.10 5.56
N ILE A 125 -7.99 -13.52 4.40
CA ILE A 125 -8.89 -12.70 3.59
C ILE A 125 -10.26 -12.69 4.26
N ALA A 126 -10.84 -11.50 4.37
CA ALA A 126 -12.18 -11.26 4.86
C ALA A 126 -13.00 -10.51 3.79
N GLU A 127 -14.25 -10.21 4.12
CA GLU A 127 -15.15 -9.43 3.24
C GLU A 127 -14.59 -8.03 2.95
N ASP A 128 -15.12 -7.39 1.91
CA ASP A 128 -14.76 -6.02 1.49
C ASP A 128 -13.26 -5.80 1.25
N SER A 129 -12.57 -6.80 0.67
CA SER A 129 -11.13 -6.75 0.36
C SER A 129 -10.24 -6.52 1.57
N TRP A 130 -10.69 -6.89 2.76
CA TRP A 130 -9.86 -6.87 3.96
C TRP A 130 -8.94 -8.08 4.03
N ILE A 131 -7.71 -7.83 4.48
CA ILE A 131 -6.77 -8.84 4.92
C ILE A 131 -6.49 -8.57 6.39
N LEU A 132 -6.95 -9.48 7.24
CA LEU A 132 -6.96 -9.32 8.68
C LEU A 132 -5.80 -10.08 9.34
N GLY A 133 -5.26 -9.50 10.41
CA GLY A 133 -4.36 -10.18 11.33
C GLY A 133 -3.01 -10.56 10.72
N LYS A 134 -2.52 -9.79 9.75
CA LYS A 134 -1.16 -9.94 9.24
C LYS A 134 -0.15 -9.63 10.32
N SER A 135 1.06 -10.17 10.20
CA SER A 135 2.16 -9.77 11.06
C SER A 135 3.52 -9.68 10.35
N PHE A 136 4.31 -8.68 10.73
CA PHE A 136 5.73 -8.59 10.36
C PHE A 136 6.61 -8.67 11.60
N VAL A 137 7.82 -9.22 11.43
CA VAL A 137 8.92 -9.02 12.36
C VAL A 137 9.74 -7.85 11.85
N VAL A 138 9.98 -6.89 12.75
CA VAL A 138 10.68 -5.64 12.45
C VAL A 138 11.79 -5.41 13.46
N GLU A 139 12.82 -4.71 13.03
CA GLU A 139 13.92 -4.23 13.86
C GLU A 139 13.79 -2.72 14.04
N LEU A 140 13.89 -2.28 15.30
CA LEU A 140 14.01 -0.87 15.64
C LEU A 140 15.49 -0.53 15.80
N THR A 141 15.97 0.42 15.00
CA THR A 141 17.34 0.95 15.11
C THR A 141 17.29 2.43 15.47
N LYS A 142 18.10 2.84 16.46
CA LYS A 142 18.21 4.25 16.90
C LYS A 142 19.65 4.72 16.72
N GLU A 143 19.88 5.49 15.67
CA GLU A 143 21.22 5.93 15.28
C GLU A 143 21.17 7.33 14.68
N ASN A 144 22.24 8.11 14.86
CA ASN A 144 22.39 9.44 14.26
C ASN A 144 21.23 10.41 14.54
N GLY A 145 20.59 10.30 15.72
CA GLY A 145 19.48 11.18 16.09
C GLY A 145 18.12 10.79 15.51
N GLU A 146 18.02 9.63 14.84
CA GLU A 146 16.79 9.12 14.24
C GLU A 146 16.44 7.72 14.78
N ALA A 147 15.14 7.43 14.85
CA ALA A 147 14.63 6.07 14.98
C ALA A 147 14.17 5.58 13.60
N LYS A 148 14.53 4.35 13.25
CA LYS A 148 14.27 3.73 11.94
C LYS A 148 13.66 2.35 12.13
N LEU A 149 12.76 1.97 11.21
CA LEU A 149 12.12 0.67 11.23
C LEU A 149 12.48 -0.13 9.99
N ARG A 150 13.05 -1.31 10.20
CA ARG A 150 13.40 -2.24 9.12
C ARG A 150 12.56 -3.50 9.20
N ILE A 151 11.91 -3.88 8.10
CA ILE A 151 11.20 -5.15 8.01
C ILE A 151 12.23 -6.27 7.84
N ILE A 152 12.20 -7.25 8.75
CA ILE A 152 13.12 -8.40 8.76
C ILE A 152 12.48 -9.61 8.08
N GLY A 153 11.16 -9.77 8.23
CA GLY A 153 10.41 -10.84 7.61
C GLY A 153 8.95 -10.86 8.04
N THR A 154 8.22 -11.88 7.58
CA THR A 154 6.86 -12.18 8.03
C THR A 154 6.89 -12.85 9.41
N GLY A 155 5.95 -12.48 10.28
CA GLY A 155 5.77 -13.14 11.57
C GLY A 155 5.03 -14.48 11.45
N LEU A 156 5.07 -15.26 12.52
CA LEU A 156 4.23 -16.45 12.70
C LEU A 156 2.80 -16.05 13.09
#